data_AF-A0A354BQ14-F1
#
_entry.id   AF-A0A354BQ14-F1
#
_cell.length_a   1.000
_cell.length_b   1.000
_cell.length_c   1.000
_cell.angle_alpha   90.00
_cell.angle_beta   90.00
_cell.angle_gamma   90.00
#
_symmetry.space_group_name_H-M   'P 1'
#
loop_
_entity.id
_entity.type
_entity.pdbx_description
1 polymer ?
#
loop_
_entity_poly.entity_id
_entity_poly.type
_entity_poly.pdbx_seq_one_letter_code
_entity_poly.pdbx_strand_id
1 'polypeptide(L)'
;SNTVEAYRRDLFRLQQHLLMHRLRMNDVVSSQVIRSFLAALKQESLAASSVARILSAMRGWYRFLVRERVLEGSPLREVAVARRPVRLP
;
A
#
# COMPACT_ATOMS: atom_id res chain seq x y z
N SER A 1 8.04 -18.43 8.41
CA SER A 1 6.77 -18.68 7.70
C SER A 1 5.96 -17.40 7.68
N ASN A 2 5.72 -16.79 6.51
CA ASN A 2 4.86 -15.61 6.39
C ASN A 2 3.40 -16.09 6.33
N THR A 3 2.78 -16.26 7.49
CA THR A 3 1.43 -16.82 7.64
C THR A 3 0.35 -15.84 7.17
N VAL A 4 -0.85 -16.37 6.90
CA VAL A 4 -2.05 -15.57 6.60
C VAL A 4 -2.28 -14.46 7.64
N GLU A 5 -2.01 -14.75 8.92
CA GLU A 5 -2.15 -13.78 10.01
C GLU A 5 -1.16 -12.60 9.90
N ALA A 6 0.03 -12.84 9.35
CA ALA A 6 0.99 -11.80 9.06
C ALA A 6 0.42 -10.83 7.99
N TYR A 7 -0.09 -11.38 6.90
CA TYR A 7 -0.73 -10.59 5.83
C TYR A 7 -1.99 -9.85 6.31
N ARG A 8 -2.81 -10.47 7.16
CA ARG A 8 -3.99 -9.83 7.76
C ARG A 8 -3.61 -8.58 8.55
N ARG A 9 -2.59 -8.67 9.40
CA ARG A 9 -2.08 -7.53 10.17
C ARG A 9 -1.52 -6.42 9.28
N ASP A 10 -0.86 -6.77 8.18
CA ASP A 10 -0.33 -5.78 7.24
C ASP A 10 -1.45 -5.02 6.52
N LEU A 11 -2.50 -5.74 6.07
CA LEU A 11 -3.67 -5.10 5.45
C LEU A 11 -4.47 -4.27 6.46
N PHE A 12 -4.55 -4.71 7.71
CA PHE A 12 -5.19 -3.94 8.77
C PHE A 12 -4.52 -2.58 8.98
N ARG A 13 -3.17 -2.52 8.96
CA ARG A 13 -2.43 -1.25 9.04
C ARG A 13 -2.81 -0.29 7.91
N LEU A 14 -2.88 -0.81 6.67
CA LEU A 14 -3.35 -0.02 5.54
C LEU A 14 -4.79 0.48 5.76
N GLN A 15 -5.69 -0.41 6.19
CA GLN A 15 -7.09 -0.06 6.43
C GLN A 15 -7.22 1.09 7.44
N GLN A 16 -6.51 1.02 8.57
CA GLN A 16 -6.52 2.09 9.57
C GLN A 16 -6.04 3.42 8.99
N HIS A 17 -4.95 3.39 8.20
CA HIS A 17 -4.44 4.58 7.54
C HIS A 17 -5.47 5.18 6.57
N LEU A 18 -6.13 4.35 5.75
CA LEU A 18 -7.15 4.82 4.81
C LEU A 18 -8.36 5.43 5.53
N LEU A 19 -8.78 4.85 6.65
CA LEU A 19 -9.89 5.38 7.45
C LEU A 19 -9.61 6.79 7.99
N MET A 20 -8.34 7.10 8.34
CA MET A 20 -7.94 8.47 8.72
C MET A 20 -8.15 9.48 7.57
N HIS A 21 -8.12 9.02 6.32
CA HIS A 21 -8.41 9.80 5.13
C HIS A 21 -9.86 9.68 4.64
N ARG A 22 -10.75 9.06 5.44
CA ARG A 22 -12.15 8.74 5.07
C ARG A 22 -12.27 7.86 3.82
N LEU A 23 -11.27 7.01 3.59
CA LEU A 23 -11.21 6.07 2.48
C LEU A 23 -11.34 4.64 2.99
N ARG A 24 -11.89 3.77 2.14
CA ARG A 24 -11.96 2.32 2.31
C ARG A 24 -10.95 1.63 1.40
N MET A 25 -10.63 0.38 1.73
CA MET A 25 -9.65 -0.40 0.97
C MET A 25 -10.06 -0.71 -0.47
N ASN A 26 -11.35 -0.56 -0.81
CA ASN A 26 -11.92 -0.77 -2.13
C ASN A 26 -12.23 0.52 -2.88
N ASP A 27 -11.92 1.69 -2.30
CA ASP A 27 -12.09 2.97 -2.98
C ASP A 27 -10.93 3.25 -3.95
N VAL A 28 -11.12 4.23 -4.82
CA VAL A 28 -10.04 4.79 -5.65
C VAL A 28 -9.10 5.59 -4.74
N VAL A 29 -8.00 4.97 -4.33
CA VAL A 29 -6.99 5.61 -3.47
C VAL A 29 -5.97 6.35 -4.34
N SER A 30 -5.70 7.63 -4.05
CA SER A 30 -4.67 8.37 -4.79
C SER A 30 -3.25 7.91 -4.41
N SER A 31 -2.30 8.06 -5.33
CA SER A 31 -0.89 7.75 -5.04
C SER A 31 -0.31 8.60 -3.91
N GLN A 32 -0.86 9.80 -3.66
CA GLN A 32 -0.47 10.65 -2.53
C GLN A 32 -0.83 10.00 -1.18
N VAL A 33 -2.02 9.41 -1.04
CA VAL A 33 -2.41 8.70 0.19
C VAL A 33 -1.51 7.49 0.41
N ILE A 34 -1.19 6.73 -0.64
CA ILE A 34 -0.25 5.61 -0.52
C ILE A 34 1.14 6.08 -0.09
N ARG A 35 1.66 7.19 -0.63
CA ARG A 35 2.94 7.75 -0.19
C ARG A 35 2.91 8.18 1.26
N SER A 36 1.81 8.79 1.71
CA SER A 36 1.64 9.18 3.12
C SER A 36 1.68 7.98 4.06
N PHE A 37 1.07 6.85 3.66
CA PHE A 37 1.15 5.59 4.39
C PHE A 37 2.58 5.06 4.46
N LEU A 38 3.29 5.04 3.32
CA LEU A 38 4.69 4.58 3.29
C LEU A 38 5.61 5.48 4.13
N ALA A 39 5.33 6.79 4.18
CA ALA A 39 6.03 7.71 5.05
C ALA A 39 5.74 7.41 6.53
N ALA A 40 4.49 7.14 6.91
CA ALA A 40 4.13 6.74 8.27
C ALA A 40 4.84 5.45 8.70
N LEU A 41 4.89 4.42 7.85
CA LEU A 41 5.64 3.19 8.12
C LEU A 41 7.14 3.43 8.35
N LYS A 42 7.72 4.43 7.68
CA LYS A 42 9.12 4.84 7.88
C LYS A 42 9.31 5.54 9.23
N GLN A 43 8.36 6.39 9.64
CA GLN A 43 8.38 7.04 10.95
C GLN A 43 8.25 6.03 12.10
N GLU A 44 7.50 4.94 11.90
CA GLU A 44 7.41 3.81 12.84
C GLU A 44 8.71 2.99 12.97
N SER A 45 9.79 3.34 12.26
CA SER A 45 11.08 2.65 12.30
C SER A 45 10.99 1.14 12.04
N LEU A 46 10.03 0.72 11.20
CA LEU A 46 9.85 -0.67 10.83
C LEU A 46 11.08 -1.21 10.07
N ALA A 47 11.47 -2.45 10.39
CA ALA A 47 12.49 -3.16 9.64
C ALA A 47 12.14 -3.22 8.13
N ALA A 48 13.15 -3.17 7.27
CA ALA A 48 12.96 -3.22 5.82
C ALA A 48 12.17 -4.46 5.36
N SER A 49 12.35 -5.59 6.04
CA SER A 49 11.59 -6.84 5.81
C SER A 49 10.09 -6.67 6.10
N SER A 50 9.73 -5.95 7.16
CA SER A 50 8.33 -5.63 7.50
C SER A 50 7.69 -4.75 6.43
N VAL A 51 8.40 -3.71 5.97
CA VAL A 51 7.92 -2.83 4.89
C VAL A 51 7.74 -3.60 3.59
N ALA A 52 8.67 -4.49 3.24
CA ALA A 52 8.56 -5.33 2.05
C ALA A 52 7.36 -6.29 2.12
N ARG A 53 7.08 -6.86 3.30
CA ARG A 53 5.93 -7.74 3.55
C ARG A 53 4.61 -6.99 3.43
N ILE A 54 4.52 -5.79 4.01
CA ILE A 54 3.36 -4.89 3.86
C ILE A 54 3.12 -4.57 2.38
N LEU A 55 4.15 -4.16 1.65
CA LEU A 55 4.05 -3.91 0.21
C LEU A 55 3.63 -5.16 -0.59
N SER A 56 4.04 -6.35 -0.16
CA SER A 56 3.57 -7.61 -0.77
C SER A 56 2.07 -7.81 -0.54
N ALA A 57 1.60 -7.61 0.69
CA ALA A 57 0.19 -7.71 1.05
C ALA A 57 -0.68 -6.73 0.26
N MET A 58 -0.26 -5.46 0.19
CA MET A 58 -0.95 -4.43 -0.59
C MET A 58 -1.01 -4.81 -2.08
N ARG A 59 0.09 -5.33 -2.66
CA ARG A 59 0.13 -5.77 -4.07
C ARG A 59 -0.83 -6.92 -4.33
N GLY A 60 -0.95 -7.87 -3.42
CA GLY A 60 -1.90 -8.97 -3.51
C GLY A 60 -3.35 -8.45 -3.48
N TRP A 61 -3.66 -7.60 -2.50
CA TRP A 61 -4.99 -7.02 -2.33
C TRP A 61 -5.47 -6.19 -3.53
N TYR A 62 -4.69 -5.21 -3.97
CA TYR A 62 -5.10 -4.37 -5.10
C TYR A 62 -5.14 -5.14 -6.43
N ARG A 63 -4.30 -6.17 -6.59
CA ARG A 63 -4.41 -7.07 -7.76
C ARG A 63 -5.73 -7.84 -7.73
N PHE A 64 -6.14 -8.33 -6.57
CA PHE A 64 -7.43 -8.98 -6.39
C PHE A 64 -8.58 -8.03 -6.75
N LEU A 65 -8.59 -6.80 -6.22
CA LEU A 65 -9.65 -5.82 -6.53
C LEU A 65 -9.76 -5.47 -8.02
N VAL A 66 -8.62 -5.33 -8.70
CA VAL A 66 -8.61 -5.10 -10.16
C VAL A 66 -9.14 -6.32 -10.92
N ARG A 67 -8.77 -7.53 -10.49
CA ARG A 67 -9.28 -8.78 -11.10
C ARG A 67 -10.79 -8.91 -10.94
N GLU A 68 -11.31 -8.55 -9.76
CA GLU A 68 -12.75 -8.56 -9.46
C GLU A 68 -13.51 -7.34 -10.03
N ARG A 69 -12.84 -6.49 -10.83
CA ARG A 69 -13.40 -5.27 -11.44
C ARG A 69 -13.98 -4.26 -10.42
N VAL A 70 -13.52 -4.32 -9.18
CA VAL A 70 -13.86 -3.33 -8.13
C VAL A 70 -13.08 -2.03 -8.37
N LEU A 71 -11.87 -2.14 -8.92
CA LEU A 71 -11.04 -1.00 -9.33
C LEU A 71 -10.58 -1.19 -10.78
N GLU A 72 -10.48 -0.10 -11.53
CA GLU A 72 -9.95 -0.11 -12.90
C GLU A 72 -8.42 -0.26 -12.92
N GLY A 73 -7.74 0.14 -11.84
CA GLY A 73 -6.29 0.12 -11.74
C GLY A 73 -5.77 0.07 -10.31
N SER A 74 -4.53 -0.40 -10.15
CA SER A 74 -3.87 -0.44 -8.84
C SER A 74 -3.19 0.91 -8.54
N PRO A 75 -3.48 1.53 -7.37
CA PRO A 75 -2.86 2.80 -6.97
C PRO A 75 -1.35 2.66 -6.68
N LEU A 76 -0.87 1.42 -6.54
CA LEU A 76 0.54 1.12 -6.35
C LEU A 76 1.38 1.30 -7.61
N ARG A 77 0.76 1.30 -8.81
CA ARG A 77 1.49 1.48 -10.07
C ARG A 77 2.19 2.84 -10.11
N GLU A 78 1.48 3.90 -9.77
CA GLU A 78 2.02 5.27 -9.75
C GLU A 78 3.13 5.46 -8.71
N VAL A 79 3.03 4.76 -7.57
CA VAL A 79 4.04 4.82 -6.51
C VAL A 79 5.33 4.10 -6.91
N ALA A 80 5.23 2.97 -7.61
CA ALA A 80 6.39 2.27 -8.14
C ALA A 80 7.15 3.11 -9.18
N VAL A 81 6.42 3.83 -10.05
CA VAL A 81 6.99 4.72 -11.07
C VAL A 81 7.77 5.87 -10.43
N ALA A 82 7.21 6.50 -9.39
CA ALA A 82 7.82 7.66 -8.76
C ALA A 82 8.96 7.36 -7.79
N ARG A 83 9.25 6.09 -7.50
CA ARG A 83 10.48 5.69 -6.78
C ARG A 83 11.72 5.70 -7.67
N ARG A 84 11.59 5.85 -8.99
CA ARG A 84 12.75 6.24 -9.80
C ARG A 84 13.12 7.65 -9.38
N PRO A 85 14.34 7.89 -8.87
CA PRO A 85 14.78 9.26 -8.61
C PRO A 85 14.69 10.00 -9.94
N VAL A 86 13.75 10.94 -10.02
CA VAL A 86 13.76 11.95 -11.06
C VAL A 86 15.07 12.70 -10.83
N ARG A 87 16.08 12.40 -11.65
CA ARG A 87 17.24 13.28 -11.77
C ARG A 87 16.66 14.59 -12.29
N LEU A 88 16.52 15.57 -11.40
CA LEU A 88 16.32 16.94 -11.81
C LEU A 88 17.61 17.39 -12.53
N PRO A 89 17.50 18.06 -13.69
CA PRO A 89 18.65 18.64 -14.37
C PRO A 89 19.33 19.73 -13.53
#